data_AF-A0A1S3IXH1-F1
#
_entry.id   AF-A0A1S3IXH1-F1
#
_cell.length_a   1.000
_cell.length_b   1.000
_cell.length_c   1.000
_cell.angle_alpha   90.00
_cell.angle_beta   90.00
_cell.angle_gamma   90.00
#
_symmetry.space_group_name_H-M   'P 1'
#
loop_
_entity.id
_entity.type
_entity.pdbx_description
1 polymer ?
#
loop_
_entity_poly.entity_id
_entity_poly.type
_entity_poly.pdbx_seq_one_letter_code
_entity_poly.pdbx_strand_id
1 'polypeptide(L)'
;MVMSELPKTEEVLAEHLYAKVRLLCPAYAEKVTGMLVESGREGLLLMLNDDAVLQDRIVTALNTIEDYRSDSSCHGEQEPCPKESDQDRDAVGEVLFEKVAEIEPELSAQITGMLLELDVHTLEKLIESSQELTIAVDKAKSEYLRHCNGEMNSATKTREELGEELFELVVSRHPEKAAKLTGMLLEMPLEELQRVLEESSKLDKAVDLAVKALQEEGEP
;
A
#
# COMPACT_ATOMS: atom_id res chain seq x y z
N MET A 1 29.22 -42.57 -3.18
CA MET A 1 28.86 -41.79 -4.38
C MET A 1 27.35 -41.71 -4.42
N VAL A 2 26.79 -40.62 -3.90
CA VAL A 2 25.35 -40.39 -3.94
C VAL A 2 25.08 -39.64 -5.23
N MET A 3 24.53 -40.32 -6.21
CA MET A 3 23.98 -39.69 -7.41
C MET A 3 22.73 -38.94 -6.96
N SER A 4 22.86 -37.63 -6.77
CA SER A 4 21.74 -36.73 -6.49
C SER A 4 20.74 -36.84 -7.64
N GLU A 5 19.58 -37.40 -7.36
CA GLU A 5 18.46 -37.46 -8.29
C GLU A 5 18.10 -36.03 -8.69
N LEU A 6 18.38 -35.66 -9.95
CA LEU A 6 17.99 -34.37 -10.50
C LEU A 6 16.46 -34.23 -10.41
N PRO A 7 15.95 -33.10 -9.90
CA PRO A 7 14.51 -32.88 -9.85
C PRO A 7 13.94 -32.79 -11.27
N LYS A 8 12.78 -33.41 -11.48
CA LYS A 8 12.24 -33.73 -12.82
C LYS A 8 11.51 -32.56 -13.51
N THR A 9 11.39 -31.40 -12.87
CA THR A 9 10.57 -30.27 -13.32
C THR A 9 11.37 -28.96 -13.33
N GLU A 10 11.12 -28.12 -14.33
CA GLU A 10 11.75 -26.80 -14.49
C GLU A 10 11.51 -25.90 -13.28
N GLU A 11 10.36 -26.02 -12.62
CA GLU A 11 10.05 -25.31 -11.37
C GLU A 11 11.09 -25.56 -10.27
N VAL A 12 11.51 -26.81 -10.05
CA VAL A 12 12.47 -27.10 -8.98
C VAL A 12 13.88 -26.62 -9.34
N LEU A 13 14.23 -26.66 -10.63
CA LEU A 13 15.48 -26.07 -11.10
C LEU A 13 15.46 -24.55 -10.95
N ALA A 14 14.33 -23.91 -11.22
CA ALA A 14 14.11 -22.49 -11.01
C ALA A 14 14.21 -22.11 -9.52
N GLU A 15 13.61 -22.88 -8.61
CA GLU A 15 13.75 -22.66 -7.16
C GLU A 15 15.20 -22.79 -6.68
N HIS A 16 15.93 -23.80 -7.20
CA HIS A 16 17.35 -23.97 -6.86
C HIS A 16 18.21 -22.84 -7.41
N LEU A 17 17.91 -22.38 -8.62
CA LEU A 17 18.56 -21.24 -9.23
C LEU A 17 18.27 -19.97 -8.44
N TYR A 18 17.01 -19.74 -8.05
CA TYR A 18 16.58 -18.63 -7.23
C TYR A 18 17.37 -18.56 -5.92
N ALA A 19 17.50 -19.68 -5.22
CA ALA A 19 18.26 -19.75 -3.98
C ALA A 19 19.72 -19.33 -4.19
N LYS A 20 20.37 -19.75 -5.29
CA LYS A 20 21.73 -19.32 -5.64
C LYS A 20 21.80 -17.84 -6.01
N VAL A 21 20.91 -17.36 -6.87
CA VAL A 21 20.87 -15.96 -7.31
C VAL A 21 20.62 -15.04 -6.11
N ARG A 22 19.74 -15.42 -5.18
CA ARG A 22 19.45 -14.65 -3.96
C ARG A 22 20.67 -14.46 -3.06
N LEU A 23 21.58 -15.43 -3.03
CA LEU A 23 22.85 -15.29 -2.29
C LEU A 23 23.82 -14.31 -2.96
N LEU A 24 23.79 -14.21 -4.28
CA LEU A 24 24.65 -13.30 -5.04
C LEU A 24 24.07 -11.89 -5.13
N CYS A 25 22.76 -11.78 -5.32
CA CYS A 25 22.04 -10.54 -5.63
C CYS A 25 20.61 -10.57 -5.03
N PRO A 26 20.46 -10.36 -3.71
CA PRO A 26 19.16 -10.46 -3.04
C PRO A 26 18.15 -9.41 -3.52
N ALA A 27 18.61 -8.20 -3.87
CA ALA A 27 17.75 -7.09 -4.27
C ALA A 27 17.02 -7.30 -5.61
N TYR A 28 17.60 -8.11 -6.51
CA TYR A 28 17.05 -8.36 -7.85
C TYR A 28 16.81 -9.85 -8.08
N ALA A 29 16.81 -10.67 -7.02
CA ALA A 29 16.83 -12.11 -7.13
C ALA A 29 15.63 -12.66 -7.90
N GLU A 30 14.44 -12.14 -7.64
CA GLU A 30 13.21 -12.58 -8.31
C GLU A 30 13.23 -12.21 -9.79
N LYS A 31 13.56 -10.95 -10.10
CA LYS A 31 13.56 -10.44 -11.48
C LYS A 31 14.65 -11.09 -12.33
N VAL A 32 15.87 -11.19 -11.80
CA VAL A 32 16.98 -11.86 -12.47
C VAL A 32 16.64 -13.34 -12.65
N THR A 33 16.17 -14.04 -11.62
CA THR A 33 15.83 -15.46 -11.76
C THR A 33 14.73 -15.67 -12.79
N GLY A 34 13.70 -14.82 -12.83
CA GLY A 34 12.66 -14.86 -13.86
C GLY A 34 13.25 -14.80 -15.28
N MET A 35 14.11 -13.81 -15.54
CA MET A 35 14.80 -13.66 -16.84
C MET A 35 15.70 -14.87 -17.17
N LEU A 36 16.33 -15.47 -16.17
CA LEU A 36 17.19 -16.64 -16.37
C LEU A 36 16.39 -17.92 -16.62
N VAL A 37 15.22 -18.05 -16.00
CA VAL A 37 14.31 -19.20 -16.18
C VAL A 37 13.73 -19.23 -17.59
N GLU A 38 13.59 -18.08 -18.26
CA GLU A 38 13.22 -18.00 -19.67
C GLU A 38 14.24 -18.66 -20.62
N SER A 39 15.46 -18.95 -20.15
CA SER A 39 16.46 -19.70 -20.93
C SER A 39 16.12 -21.20 -21.08
N GLY A 40 15.07 -21.67 -20.39
CA GLY A 40 14.60 -23.05 -20.41
C GLY A 40 15.48 -24.03 -19.63
N ARG A 41 15.00 -25.25 -19.48
CA ARG A 41 15.66 -26.34 -18.72
C ARG A 41 17.15 -26.52 -18.97
N GLU A 42 17.60 -26.54 -20.22
CA GLU A 42 19.01 -26.78 -20.56
C GLU A 42 19.90 -25.62 -20.09
N GLY A 43 19.42 -24.38 -20.20
CA GLY A 43 20.09 -23.20 -19.66
C GLY A 43 20.17 -23.24 -18.14
N LEU A 44 19.07 -23.60 -17.46
CA LEU A 44 19.02 -23.75 -16.01
C LEU A 44 20.05 -24.78 -15.49
N LEU A 45 20.14 -25.93 -16.15
CA LEU A 45 21.12 -26.97 -15.79
C LEU A 45 22.56 -26.48 -15.98
N LEU A 46 22.84 -25.77 -17.08
CA LEU A 46 24.15 -25.20 -17.35
C LEU A 46 24.57 -24.21 -16.26
N MET A 47 23.65 -23.32 -15.87
CA MET A 47 23.86 -22.31 -14.82
C MET A 47 23.99 -22.92 -13.42
N LEU A 48 23.26 -24.00 -13.12
CA LEU A 48 23.40 -24.70 -11.84
C LEU A 48 24.71 -25.49 -11.76
N ASN A 49 25.22 -25.97 -12.89
CA ASN A 49 26.44 -26.77 -12.99
C ASN A 49 27.72 -25.91 -13.06
N ASP A 50 27.64 -24.68 -13.58
CA ASP A 50 28.78 -23.78 -13.73
C ASP A 50 28.47 -22.38 -13.15
N ASP A 51 29.09 -22.07 -12.02
CA ASP A 51 28.91 -20.79 -11.32
C ASP A 51 29.46 -19.58 -12.11
N ALA A 52 30.43 -19.77 -13.02
CA ALA A 52 30.92 -18.66 -13.84
C ALA A 52 29.89 -18.27 -14.90
N VAL A 53 29.23 -19.26 -15.50
CA VAL A 53 28.12 -19.03 -16.44
C VAL A 53 26.93 -18.38 -15.74
N LEU A 54 26.60 -18.82 -14.52
CA LEU A 54 25.55 -18.19 -13.72
C LEU A 54 25.85 -16.71 -13.45
N GLN A 55 27.07 -16.39 -13.02
CA GLN A 55 27.46 -15.00 -12.75
C GLN A 55 27.41 -14.12 -14.01
N ASP A 56 27.93 -14.61 -15.14
CA ASP A 56 27.86 -13.90 -16.43
C ASP A 56 26.40 -13.60 -16.84
N ARG A 57 25.51 -14.58 -16.62
CA ARG A 57 24.08 -14.45 -16.89
C ARG A 57 23.38 -13.48 -15.94
N ILE A 58 23.72 -13.49 -14.66
CA ILE A 58 23.24 -12.50 -13.67
C ILE A 58 23.69 -11.10 -14.08
N VAL A 59 24.97 -10.92 -14.44
CA VAL A 59 25.50 -9.63 -14.90
C VAL A 59 24.79 -9.16 -16.16
N THR A 60 24.56 -10.06 -17.13
CA THR A 60 23.81 -9.73 -18.34
C THR A 60 22.38 -9.27 -18.01
N ALA A 61 21.67 -10.01 -17.15
CA ALA A 61 20.32 -9.64 -16.72
C ALA A 61 20.30 -8.31 -15.96
N LEU A 62 21.28 -8.07 -15.08
CA LEU A 62 21.41 -6.80 -14.35
C LEU A 62 21.69 -5.63 -15.29
N ASN A 63 22.57 -5.79 -16.28
CA ASN A 63 22.81 -4.74 -17.28
C ASN A 63 21.54 -4.44 -18.08
N THR A 64 20.77 -5.45 -18.45
CA THR A 64 19.44 -5.23 -19.08
C THR A 64 18.52 -4.45 -18.15
N ILE A 65 18.49 -4.74 -16.85
CA ILE A 65 17.69 -4.00 -15.86
C ILE A 65 18.18 -2.55 -15.68
N GLU A 66 19.50 -2.32 -15.70
CA GLU A 66 20.09 -0.98 -15.58
C GLU A 66 19.94 -0.13 -16.85
N ASP A 67 19.88 -0.75 -18.04
CA ASP A 67 19.58 -0.07 -19.30
C ASP A 67 18.15 0.53 -19.27
N TYR A 68 17.20 -0.19 -18.64
CA TYR A 68 15.86 0.32 -18.34
C TYR A 68 15.83 1.43 -17.26
N ARG A 69 16.87 1.56 -16.43
CA ARG A 69 16.97 2.60 -15.38
C ARG A 69 17.49 3.93 -15.91
N SER A 70 18.15 3.97 -17.06
CA SER A 70 18.67 5.23 -17.62
C SER A 70 17.60 6.12 -18.29
N ASP A 71 16.39 5.60 -18.52
CA ASP A 71 15.25 6.38 -19.04
C ASP A 71 14.04 6.44 -18.08
N SER A 72 14.07 5.73 -16.95
CA SER A 72 12.90 5.59 -16.09
C SER A 72 13.19 6.02 -14.65
N SER A 73 12.99 7.32 -14.39
CA SER A 73 12.64 7.77 -13.04
C SER A 73 11.18 7.37 -12.79
N CYS A 74 10.93 6.88 -11.57
CA CYS A 74 9.63 6.47 -11.00
C CYS A 74 8.82 5.39 -11.74
N HIS A 75 8.86 4.16 -11.22
CA HIS A 75 7.75 3.59 -10.45
C HIS A 75 8.25 2.38 -9.64
N GLY A 76 8.25 2.54 -8.32
CA GLY A 76 8.23 1.42 -7.42
C GLY A 76 6.84 0.82 -7.40
N GLU A 77 6.80 -0.49 -7.18
CA GLU A 77 5.64 -1.25 -6.71
C GLU A 77 4.52 -1.43 -7.74
N GLN A 78 4.56 -2.56 -8.47
CA GLN A 78 3.39 -3.44 -8.56
C GLN A 78 3.74 -4.84 -9.08
N GLU A 79 3.23 -5.80 -8.33
CA GLU A 79 3.12 -7.22 -8.63
C GLU A 79 2.19 -7.49 -9.83
N PRO A 80 2.21 -8.72 -10.41
CA PRO A 80 1.91 -8.95 -11.81
C PRO A 80 0.53 -9.58 -12.06
N CYS A 81 -0.31 -9.04 -12.93
CA CYS A 81 -1.42 -9.80 -13.54
C CYS A 81 -1.74 -9.29 -14.97
N PRO A 82 -2.53 -10.00 -15.80
CA PRO A 82 -2.08 -10.70 -17.00
C PRO A 82 -2.49 -10.00 -18.31
N LYS A 83 -1.73 -10.32 -19.37
CA LYS A 83 -1.91 -9.86 -20.75
C LYS A 83 -3.27 -10.27 -21.32
N GLU A 84 -4.14 -9.32 -21.65
CA GLU A 84 -5.13 -9.48 -22.74
C GLU A 84 -5.29 -8.14 -23.49
N SER A 85 -4.41 -7.93 -24.48
CA SER A 85 -4.48 -6.88 -25.52
C SER A 85 -4.26 -5.43 -25.04
N ASP A 86 -3.24 -5.19 -24.21
CA ASP A 86 -2.97 -3.91 -23.54
C ASP A 86 -2.10 -2.88 -24.30
N GLN A 87 -1.60 -3.19 -25.49
CA GLN A 87 -0.63 -2.30 -26.16
C GLN A 87 -1.20 -0.90 -26.48
N ASP A 88 -2.50 -0.82 -26.77
CA ASP A 88 -3.20 0.46 -26.97
C ASP A 88 -3.57 1.13 -25.64
N ARG A 89 -3.80 0.36 -24.58
CA ARG A 89 -4.23 0.89 -23.28
C ARG A 89 -3.08 1.48 -22.49
N ASP A 90 -1.91 0.85 -22.51
CA ASP A 90 -0.68 1.40 -21.95
C ASP A 90 -0.34 2.74 -22.60
N ALA A 91 -0.35 2.80 -23.94
CA ALA A 91 -0.06 4.03 -24.69
C ALA A 91 -1.08 5.14 -24.41
N VAL A 92 -2.37 4.81 -24.35
CA VAL A 92 -3.43 5.76 -23.97
C VAL A 92 -3.26 6.21 -22.51
N GLY A 93 -2.83 5.31 -21.63
CA GLY A 93 -2.57 5.62 -20.22
C GLY A 93 -1.41 6.58 -20.00
N GLU A 94 -0.31 6.45 -20.72
CA GLU A 94 0.81 7.37 -20.66
C GLU A 94 0.40 8.79 -21.10
N VAL A 95 -0.29 8.90 -22.24
CA VAL A 95 -0.77 10.20 -22.76
C VAL A 95 -1.81 10.80 -21.81
N LEU A 96 -2.71 9.98 -21.26
CA LEU A 96 -3.69 10.40 -20.27
C LEU A 96 -3.01 10.94 -19.02
N PHE A 97 -1.98 10.25 -18.51
CA PHE A 97 -1.24 10.66 -17.33
C PHE A 97 -0.60 12.04 -17.51
N GLU A 98 0.10 12.28 -18.63
CA GLU A 98 0.69 13.60 -18.91
C GLU A 98 -0.39 14.69 -18.91
N LYS A 99 -1.52 14.44 -19.58
CA LYS A 99 -2.64 15.39 -19.67
C LYS A 99 -3.30 15.65 -18.31
N VAL A 100 -3.45 14.62 -17.49
CA VAL A 100 -3.98 14.75 -16.12
C VAL A 100 -2.97 15.49 -15.25
N ALA A 101 -1.67 15.24 -15.38
CA ALA A 101 -0.62 15.92 -14.64
C ALA A 101 -0.53 17.42 -14.97
N GLU A 102 -0.89 17.83 -16.20
CA GLU A 102 -1.06 19.25 -16.55
C GLU A 102 -2.22 19.92 -15.79
N ILE A 103 -3.25 19.17 -15.40
CA ILE A 103 -4.45 19.69 -14.71
C ILE A 103 -4.30 19.58 -13.19
N GLU A 104 -3.84 18.42 -12.71
CA GLU A 104 -3.74 18.07 -11.29
C GLU A 104 -2.46 17.25 -11.04
N PRO A 105 -1.32 17.91 -10.78
CA PRO A 105 -0.03 17.23 -10.62
C PRO A 105 0.09 16.44 -9.31
N GLU A 106 -0.61 16.83 -8.25
CA GLU A 106 -0.49 16.19 -6.92
C GLU A 106 -1.14 14.81 -6.88
N LEU A 107 -2.23 14.62 -7.62
CA LEU A 107 -3.02 13.40 -7.63
C LEU A 107 -3.05 12.74 -9.02
N SER A 108 -2.12 13.12 -9.91
CA SER A 108 -2.10 12.69 -11.30
C SER A 108 -2.09 11.17 -11.44
N ALA A 109 -1.24 10.47 -10.67
CA ALA A 109 -1.14 9.01 -10.70
C ALA A 109 -2.45 8.35 -10.25
N GLN A 110 -3.03 8.84 -9.16
CA GLN A 110 -4.22 8.26 -8.56
C GLN A 110 -5.47 8.51 -9.42
N ILE A 111 -5.63 9.74 -9.90
CA ILE A 111 -6.72 10.13 -10.78
C ILE A 111 -6.61 9.38 -12.11
N THR A 112 -5.40 9.28 -12.68
CA THR A 112 -5.19 8.49 -13.90
C THR A 112 -5.52 7.03 -13.68
N GLY A 113 -5.12 6.43 -12.56
CA GLY A 113 -5.50 5.06 -12.20
C GLY A 113 -7.01 4.85 -12.14
N MET A 114 -7.75 5.78 -11.52
CA MET A 114 -9.22 5.74 -11.47
C MET A 114 -9.87 5.94 -12.85
N LEU A 115 -9.30 6.81 -13.70
CA LEU A 115 -9.80 7.02 -15.06
C LEU A 115 -9.50 5.83 -15.96
N LEU A 116 -8.35 5.16 -15.75
CA LEU A 116 -7.94 3.98 -16.49
C LEU A 116 -8.89 2.80 -16.27
N GLU A 117 -9.77 2.82 -15.26
CA GLU A 117 -10.84 1.83 -15.11
C GLU A 117 -11.94 1.93 -16.19
N LEU A 118 -11.96 3.03 -16.96
CA LEU A 118 -12.87 3.23 -18.09
C LEU A 118 -12.36 2.50 -19.36
N ASP A 119 -13.28 2.27 -20.31
CA ASP A 119 -12.94 1.69 -21.60
C ASP A 119 -12.01 2.60 -22.43
N VAL A 120 -11.12 2.00 -23.22
CA VAL A 120 -10.13 2.69 -24.07
C VAL A 120 -10.76 3.77 -24.96
N HIS A 121 -11.91 3.49 -25.58
CA HIS A 121 -12.62 4.47 -26.41
C HIS A 121 -13.10 5.71 -25.64
N THR A 122 -13.47 5.53 -24.38
CA THR A 122 -13.87 6.64 -23.52
C THR A 122 -12.63 7.48 -23.18
N LEU A 123 -11.51 6.83 -22.90
CA LEU A 123 -10.23 7.48 -22.62
C LEU A 123 -9.71 8.27 -23.83
N GLU A 124 -9.76 7.70 -25.04
CA GLU A 124 -9.40 8.40 -26.27
C GLU A 124 -10.21 9.70 -26.44
N LYS A 125 -11.54 9.62 -26.25
CA LYS A 125 -12.43 10.79 -26.33
C LYS A 125 -12.11 11.85 -25.28
N LEU A 126 -11.71 11.43 -24.08
CA LEU A 126 -11.28 12.33 -23.01
C LEU A 126 -9.96 13.03 -23.39
N ILE A 127 -9.00 12.29 -23.96
CA ILE A 127 -7.72 12.86 -24.42
C ILE A 127 -7.91 13.83 -25.58
N GLU A 128 -8.85 13.56 -26.51
CA GLU A 128 -9.18 14.45 -27.61
C GLU A 128 -9.82 15.77 -27.14
N SER A 129 -10.51 15.77 -25.99
CA SER A 129 -11.26 16.91 -25.47
C SER A 129 -10.80 17.33 -24.08
N SER A 130 -9.94 18.35 -24.01
CA SER A 130 -9.41 18.87 -22.74
C SER A 130 -10.50 19.31 -21.74
N GLN A 131 -11.68 19.75 -22.22
CA GLN A 131 -12.80 20.09 -21.35
C GLN A 131 -13.44 18.85 -20.71
N GLU A 132 -13.63 17.76 -21.46
CA GLU A 132 -14.18 16.53 -20.88
C GLU A 132 -13.18 15.88 -19.92
N LEU A 133 -11.88 15.93 -20.25
CA LEU A 133 -10.83 15.47 -19.34
C LEU A 133 -10.82 16.24 -18.02
N THR A 134 -10.91 17.57 -18.06
CA THR A 134 -10.95 18.41 -16.85
C THR A 134 -12.13 18.04 -15.95
N ILE A 135 -13.31 17.83 -16.55
CA ILE A 135 -14.51 17.41 -15.80
C ILE A 135 -14.32 16.01 -15.20
N ALA A 136 -13.73 15.09 -15.96
CA ALA A 136 -13.44 13.74 -15.48
C ALA A 136 -12.43 13.74 -14.33
N VAL A 137 -11.37 14.56 -14.43
CA VAL A 137 -10.35 14.76 -13.39
C VAL A 137 -10.97 15.35 -12.13
N ASP A 138 -11.79 16.40 -12.24
CA ASP A 138 -12.46 17.02 -11.08
C ASP A 138 -13.43 16.05 -10.39
N LYS A 139 -14.17 15.27 -11.17
CA LYS A 139 -15.06 14.22 -10.66
C LYS A 139 -14.27 13.11 -9.96
N ALA A 140 -13.21 12.62 -10.57
CA ALA A 140 -12.34 11.59 -10.00
C ALA A 140 -11.63 12.08 -8.74
N LYS A 141 -11.14 13.32 -8.73
CA LYS A 141 -10.57 13.98 -7.55
C LYS A 141 -11.59 14.06 -6.42
N SER A 142 -12.82 14.50 -6.71
CA SER A 142 -13.89 14.59 -5.71
C SER A 142 -14.26 13.23 -5.12
N GLU A 143 -14.27 12.18 -5.95
CA GLU A 143 -14.47 10.79 -5.53
C GLU A 143 -13.31 10.30 -4.66
N TYR A 144 -12.07 10.49 -5.11
CA TYR A 144 -10.87 10.13 -4.38
C TYR A 144 -10.80 10.82 -3.01
N LEU A 145 -11.06 12.13 -2.96
CA LEU A 145 -11.10 12.88 -1.71
C LEU A 145 -12.27 12.44 -0.83
N ARG A 146 -13.40 12.00 -1.38
CA ARG A 146 -14.50 11.43 -0.57
C ARG A 146 -14.07 10.11 0.07
N HIS A 147 -13.26 9.31 -0.63
CA HIS A 147 -12.74 8.04 -0.13
C HIS A 147 -11.60 8.25 0.88
N CYS A 148 -10.67 9.17 0.59
CA CYS A 148 -9.56 9.53 1.47
C CYS A 148 -10.02 10.35 2.70
N ASN A 149 -11.04 11.21 2.59
CA ASN A 149 -11.70 11.83 3.75
C ASN A 149 -12.56 10.83 4.54
N GLY A 150 -12.89 9.67 3.97
CA GLY A 150 -13.50 8.55 4.70
C GLY A 150 -12.49 7.84 5.62
N GLU A 151 -11.21 7.85 5.25
CA GLU A 151 -10.11 7.31 6.07
C GLU A 151 -9.47 8.38 6.98
N MET A 152 -9.66 9.67 6.69
CA MET A 152 -9.33 10.78 7.59
C MET A 152 -10.45 11.09 8.61
N ASN A 153 -11.16 10.06 9.05
CA ASN A 153 -11.85 10.04 10.34
C ASN A 153 -11.69 8.70 11.07
N SER A 154 -10.64 7.94 10.72
CA SER A 154 -10.18 6.77 11.46
C SER A 154 -8.67 6.88 11.69
N ALA A 155 -8.24 8.01 12.25
CA ALA A 155 -7.16 7.91 13.22
C ALA A 155 -7.72 6.99 14.31
N THR A 156 -7.44 5.70 14.23
CA THR A 156 -7.59 4.79 15.36
C THR A 156 -6.60 5.26 16.41
N LYS A 157 -6.91 6.39 17.06
CA LYS A 157 -6.18 6.89 18.21
C LYS A 157 -6.07 5.70 19.14
N THR A 158 -4.84 5.38 19.50
CA THR A 158 -4.58 4.28 20.41
C THR A 158 -5.28 4.56 21.73
N ARG A 159 -5.54 3.50 22.50
CA ARG A 159 -6.16 3.67 23.83
C ARG A 159 -5.37 4.65 24.71
N GLU A 160 -4.05 4.70 24.54
CA GLU A 160 -3.15 5.61 25.24
C GLU A 160 -3.42 7.06 24.84
N GLU A 161 -3.49 7.36 23.55
CA GLU A 161 -3.78 8.71 23.03
C GLU A 161 -5.19 9.19 23.43
N LEU A 162 -6.20 8.31 23.34
CA LEU A 162 -7.55 8.62 23.82
C LEU A 162 -7.59 8.82 25.34
N GLY A 163 -6.74 8.09 26.07
CA GLY A 163 -6.61 8.23 27.52
C GLY A 163 -5.99 9.55 27.93
N GLU A 164 -4.98 10.03 27.21
CA GLU A 164 -4.36 11.35 27.44
C GLU A 164 -5.36 12.47 27.16
N GLU A 165 -6.01 12.46 25.99
CA GLU A 165 -7.03 13.47 25.63
C GLU A 165 -8.19 13.47 26.63
N LEU A 166 -8.67 12.29 27.01
CA LEU A 166 -9.70 12.15 28.02
C LEU A 166 -9.22 12.69 29.38
N PHE A 167 -7.99 12.40 29.80
CA PHE A 167 -7.45 12.90 31.06
C PHE A 167 -7.37 14.42 31.08
N GLU A 168 -6.92 15.06 30.01
CA GLU A 168 -6.88 16.53 29.90
C GLU A 168 -8.28 17.17 30.02
N LEU A 169 -9.28 16.54 29.40
CA LEU A 169 -10.67 17.01 29.49
C LEU A 169 -11.26 16.82 30.89
N VAL A 170 -10.98 15.69 31.53
CA VAL A 170 -11.48 15.37 32.86
C VAL A 170 -10.76 16.17 33.94
N VAL A 171 -9.44 16.37 33.85
CA VAL A 171 -8.66 17.14 34.84
C VAL A 171 -9.06 18.62 34.88
N SER A 172 -9.48 19.17 33.75
CA SER A 172 -10.04 20.53 33.67
C SER A 172 -11.33 20.70 34.50
N ARG A 173 -12.09 19.61 34.69
CA ARG A 173 -13.39 19.61 35.39
C ARG A 173 -13.31 19.04 36.80
N HIS A 174 -12.57 17.94 36.98
CA HIS A 174 -12.46 17.16 38.22
C HIS A 174 -11.00 16.80 38.51
N PRO A 175 -10.13 17.78 38.84
CA PRO A 175 -8.69 17.55 38.99
C PRO A 175 -8.34 16.51 40.07
N GLU A 176 -9.10 16.47 41.17
CA GLU A 176 -8.86 15.53 42.27
C GLU A 176 -9.19 14.06 41.94
N LYS A 177 -10.10 13.82 40.98
CA LYS A 177 -10.56 12.47 40.63
C LYS A 177 -10.23 12.07 39.18
N ALA A 178 -9.52 12.93 38.45
CA ALA A 178 -9.27 12.78 37.02
C ALA A 178 -8.63 11.43 36.67
N ALA A 179 -7.57 11.04 37.38
CA ALA A 179 -6.87 9.77 37.11
C ALA A 179 -7.80 8.55 37.27
N LYS A 180 -8.68 8.58 38.28
CA LYS A 180 -9.59 7.46 38.55
C LYS A 180 -10.79 7.44 37.60
N LEU A 181 -11.34 8.61 37.27
CA LEU A 181 -12.41 8.76 36.28
C LEU A 181 -11.94 8.36 34.88
N THR A 182 -10.76 8.82 34.45
CA THR A 182 -10.15 8.41 33.17
C THR A 182 -9.90 6.91 33.15
N GLY A 183 -9.41 6.32 34.25
CA GLY A 183 -9.25 4.87 34.37
C GLY A 183 -10.56 4.11 34.12
N MET A 184 -11.64 4.49 34.80
CA MET A 184 -12.96 3.85 34.65
C MET A 184 -13.55 4.01 33.24
N LEU A 185 -13.32 5.16 32.61
CA LEU A 185 -13.78 5.41 31.24
C LEU A 185 -12.94 4.66 30.20
N LEU A 186 -11.65 4.42 30.47
CA LEU A 186 -10.77 3.61 29.62
C LEU A 186 -11.10 2.11 29.67
N GLU A 187 -11.86 1.65 30.66
CA GLU A 187 -12.40 0.28 30.70
C GLU A 187 -13.47 0.04 29.63
N MET A 188 -14.01 1.10 29.00
CA MET A 188 -14.94 0.99 27.87
C MET A 188 -14.23 0.53 26.58
N PRO A 189 -14.97 -0.07 25.62
CA PRO A 189 -14.43 -0.38 24.30
C PRO A 189 -13.93 0.88 23.58
N LEU A 190 -12.84 0.76 22.82
CA LEU A 190 -12.20 1.87 22.09
C LEU A 190 -13.19 2.60 21.17
N GLU A 191 -14.08 1.85 20.51
CA GLU A 191 -15.11 2.38 19.62
C GLU A 191 -16.14 3.23 20.36
N GLU A 192 -16.50 2.85 21.59
CA GLU A 192 -17.42 3.64 22.42
C GLU A 192 -16.72 4.88 22.99
N LEU A 193 -15.46 4.74 23.41
CA LEU A 193 -14.67 5.84 23.93
C LEU A 193 -14.46 6.94 22.87
N GLN A 194 -14.17 6.57 21.62
CA GLN A 194 -14.08 7.51 20.51
C GLN A 194 -15.39 8.28 20.32
N ARG A 195 -16.53 7.58 20.24
CA ARG A 195 -17.85 8.22 20.12
C ARG A 195 -18.18 9.15 21.28
N VAL A 196 -17.70 8.82 22.48
CA VAL A 196 -17.89 9.65 23.68
C VAL A 196 -17.04 10.91 23.61
N LEU A 197 -15.81 10.83 23.09
CA LEU A 197 -14.91 11.97 22.91
C LEU A 197 -15.32 12.89 21.74
N GLU A 198 -15.90 12.33 20.68
CA GLU A 198 -16.46 13.10 19.56
C GLU A 198 -17.65 13.99 19.98
N GLU A 199 -18.44 13.55 20.96
CA GLU A 199 -19.62 14.27 21.43
C GLU A 199 -19.47 14.76 22.88
N SER A 200 -19.26 16.06 23.07
CA SER A 200 -19.10 16.66 24.41
C SER A 200 -20.27 16.39 25.36
N SER A 201 -21.49 16.21 24.84
CA SER A 201 -22.68 15.84 25.63
C SER A 201 -22.67 14.39 26.12
N LYS A 202 -22.02 13.47 25.39
CA LYS A 202 -21.85 12.07 25.82
C LYS A 202 -20.72 11.95 26.83
N LEU A 203 -19.63 12.68 26.62
CA LEU A 203 -18.53 12.79 27.58
C LEU A 203 -19.02 13.24 28.96
N ASP A 204 -19.83 14.29 29.02
CA ASP A 204 -20.36 14.82 30.27
C ASP A 204 -21.18 13.76 31.05
N LYS A 205 -22.03 13.03 30.34
CA LYS A 205 -22.82 11.93 30.92
C LYS A 205 -21.95 10.77 31.39
N ALA A 206 -20.94 10.39 30.61
CA ALA A 206 -20.02 9.32 30.97
C ALA A 206 -19.21 9.67 32.23
N VAL A 207 -18.75 10.93 32.32
CA VAL A 207 -18.07 11.45 33.51
C VAL A 207 -19.03 11.50 34.71
N ASP A 208 -20.27 11.96 34.56
CA ASP A 208 -21.26 12.00 35.65
C ASP A 208 -21.58 10.58 36.19
N LEU A 209 -21.70 9.60 35.30
CA LEU A 209 -21.88 8.20 35.66
C LEU A 209 -20.67 7.65 36.43
N ALA A 210 -19.46 7.92 35.95
CA ALA A 210 -18.23 7.51 36.63
C ALA A 210 -18.07 8.21 38.00
N VAL A 211 -18.44 9.48 38.11
CA VAL A 211 -18.45 10.23 39.38
C VAL A 211 -19.42 9.60 40.38
N LYS A 212 -20.63 9.24 39.94
CA LYS A 212 -21.64 8.55 40.78
C LYS A 212 -21.14 7.19 41.25
N ALA A 213 -20.61 6.38 40.35
CA ALA A 213 -20.02 5.08 40.71
C ALA A 213 -18.89 5.23 41.75
N LEU A 214 -18.03 6.26 41.63
CA LEU A 214 -16.99 6.55 42.62
C LEU A 214 -17.52 7.07 43.96
N GLN A 215 -18.74 7.62 44.00
CA GLN A 215 -19.39 8.00 45.26
C GLN A 215 -19.97 6.75 45.96
N GLU A 216 -20.53 5.81 45.19
CA GLU A 216 -21.08 4.55 45.71
C GLU A 216 -19.99 3.57 46.17
N GLU A 217 -18.83 3.54 45.51
CA GLU A 217 -17.65 2.78 45.99
C GLU A 217 -16.91 3.44 47.16
N GLY A 218 -17.32 4.66 47.55
CA GLY A 218 -16.68 5.49 48.59
C GLY A 218 -17.35 5.43 49.96
N GLU A 219 -18.37 4.60 50.17
CA GLU A 219 -19.01 4.43 51.47
C GLU A 219 -18.45 3.19 52.21
N PRO A 220 -17.71 3.34 53.33
CA PRO A 220 -17.48 2.26 54.29
C PRO A 220 -18.72 1.96 55.15
#